data_AF-A0A6A3W5Y0-F1
#
_entry.id   AF-A0A6A3W5Y0-F1
#
_cell.length_a   1.000
_cell.length_b   1.000
_cell.length_c   1.000
_cell.angle_alpha   90.00
_cell.angle_beta   90.00
_cell.angle_gamma   90.00
#
_symmetry.space_group_name_H-M   'P 1'
#
loop_
_entity.id
_entity.type
_entity.pdbx_description
1 polymer ?
#
loop_
_entity_poly.entity_id
_entity_poly.type
_entity_poly.pdbx_seq_one_letter_code
_entity_poly.pdbx_strand_id
1 'polypeptide(L)'
;MQMARDHYRITRELSSTLFGRIVVCEIPRETVKSTPAASSVVMKQVSLERMANIVRDLPSDGHIPDNPLVEKEMGDLFRAAGGHPNLVQYKDSFLEQQTLHLVMEHCSPLVSLASTSVKSFRTLKQAGITVVIQAWGVTSVSDTAVHLLSGMLEIDPQKRLTVAQVLEHDALNSDCTKITRSPKF
;
A
#
# COMPACT_ATOMS: atom_id res chain seq x y z
N MET A 1 23.70 -5.85 11.09
CA MET A 1 22.23 -5.67 11.14
C MET A 1 21.95 -4.18 11.09
N GLN A 2 21.02 -3.73 10.25
CA GLN A 2 20.73 -2.31 10.06
C GLN A 2 19.55 -1.88 10.95
N MET A 3 19.74 -0.80 11.71
CA MET A 3 18.71 -0.14 12.51
C MET A 3 18.29 1.15 11.79
N ALA A 4 17.02 1.51 11.91
CA ALA A 4 16.52 2.83 11.53
C ALA A 4 15.85 3.49 12.74
N ARG A 5 16.11 4.79 12.96
CA ARG A 5 15.61 5.56 14.11
C ARG A 5 15.84 4.87 15.47
N ASP A 6 16.91 4.07 15.58
CA ASP A 6 17.33 3.29 16.75
C ASP A 6 16.34 2.26 17.33
N HIS A 7 15.16 2.10 16.73
CA HIS A 7 14.12 1.17 17.23
C HIS A 7 13.43 0.33 16.16
N TYR A 8 13.66 0.59 14.87
CA TYR A 8 13.21 -0.30 13.80
C TYR A 8 14.34 -1.22 13.37
N ARG A 9 14.24 -2.50 13.72
CA ARG A 9 15.22 -3.51 13.33
C ARG A 9 14.86 -4.07 11.96
N ILE A 10 15.64 -3.75 10.94
CA ILE A 10 15.41 -4.27 9.58
C ILE A 10 15.72 -5.77 9.56
N THR A 11 14.77 -6.58 9.11
CA THR A 11 14.86 -8.04 9.12
C THR A 11 15.10 -8.63 7.73
N ARG A 12 14.36 -8.14 6.72
CA ARG A 12 14.47 -8.58 5.32
C ARG A 12 13.99 -7.50 4.37
N GLU A 13 14.50 -7.52 3.14
CA GLU A 13 13.96 -6.75 2.03
C GLU A 13 12.79 -7.50 1.38
N LEU A 14 11.70 -6.79 1.08
CA LEU A 14 10.56 -7.30 0.34
C LEU A 14 10.69 -7.04 -1.16
N SER A 15 11.14 -5.84 -1.53
CA SER A 15 11.30 -5.43 -2.92
C SER A 15 12.21 -4.21 -3.04
N SER A 16 12.94 -4.14 -4.14
CA SER A 16 13.56 -2.89 -4.63
C SER A 16 12.51 -2.01 -5.31
N THR A 17 12.68 -0.69 -5.24
CA THR A 17 11.79 0.31 -5.85
C THR A 17 12.59 1.34 -6.63
N LEU A 18 11.90 2.21 -7.39
CA LEU A 18 12.54 3.24 -8.21
C LEU A 18 13.50 4.13 -7.38
N PHE A 19 13.07 4.55 -6.20
CA PHE A 19 13.82 5.47 -5.34
C PHE A 19 14.49 4.80 -4.13
N GLY A 20 14.36 3.49 -3.97
CA GLY A 20 14.92 2.79 -2.82
C GLY A 20 14.41 1.38 -2.70
N ARG A 21 13.79 1.05 -1.56
CA ARG A 21 13.36 -0.33 -1.26
C ARG A 21 12.25 -0.39 -0.22
N ILE A 22 11.62 -1.54 -0.12
CA ILE A 22 10.63 -1.90 0.89
C ILE A 22 11.23 -3.00 1.75
N VAL A 23 11.22 -2.81 3.07
CA VAL A 23 11.78 -3.76 4.04
C VAL A 23 10.77 -4.10 5.13
N VAL A 24 10.90 -5.28 5.74
CA VAL A 24 10.19 -5.63 6.97
C VAL A 24 11.06 -5.24 8.15
N CYS A 25 10.47 -4.51 9.09
CA CYS A 25 11.10 -4.16 10.36
C CYS A 25 10.39 -4.84 11.52
N GLU A 26 11.16 -5.17 12.55
CA GLU A 26 10.64 -5.52 13.86
C GLU A 26 10.81 -4.37 14.84
N ILE A 27 9.82 -4.20 15.72
CA ILE A 27 9.88 -3.25 16.83
C ILE A 27 10.21 -4.06 18.10
N PRO A 28 11.35 -3.79 18.77
CA PRO A 28 11.73 -4.46 20.01
C PRO A 28 10.65 -4.39 21.09
N ARG A 29 10.52 -5.43 21.91
CA ARG A 29 9.42 -5.56 22.89
C ARG A 29 9.50 -4.54 24.04
N GLU A 30 10.66 -3.98 24.33
CA GLU A 30 10.84 -3.02 25.42
C GLU A 30 10.08 -1.71 25.20
N THR A 31 9.81 -1.34 23.94
CA THR A 31 9.05 -0.14 23.56
C THR A 31 7.54 -0.35 23.47
N VAL A 32 7.04 -1.60 23.50
CA VAL A 32 5.61 -1.91 23.28
C VAL A 32 4.96 -2.37 24.58
N LYS A 33 4.36 -1.43 25.32
CA LYS A 33 3.35 -1.78 26.33
C LYS A 33 2.09 -2.23 25.57
N SER A 34 1.71 -3.49 25.77
CA SER A 34 0.43 -4.11 25.33
C SER A 34 0.17 -4.24 23.81
N THR A 35 0.65 -5.31 23.18
CA THR A 35 -0.13 -6.33 22.42
C THR A 35 0.79 -7.24 21.57
N PRO A 36 0.53 -8.57 21.46
CA PRO A 36 1.45 -9.52 20.82
C PRO A 36 1.57 -9.44 19.29
N ALA A 37 0.63 -8.79 18.60
CA ALA A 37 0.54 -8.78 17.13
C ALA A 37 1.25 -7.59 16.44
N ALA A 38 1.70 -6.59 17.21
CA ALA A 38 2.18 -5.31 16.68
C ALA A 38 3.69 -5.26 16.39
N SER A 39 4.42 -6.37 16.49
CA SER A 39 5.88 -6.36 16.46
C SER A 39 6.50 -6.25 15.06
N SER A 40 5.71 -6.35 13.98
CA SER A 40 6.20 -6.29 12.61
C SER A 40 5.54 -5.15 11.83
N VAL A 41 6.35 -4.40 11.10
CA VAL A 41 5.93 -3.30 10.23
C VAL A 41 6.66 -3.40 8.90
N VAL A 42 6.12 -2.73 7.88
CA VAL A 42 6.79 -2.55 6.59
C VAL A 42 7.30 -1.11 6.52
N MET A 43 8.54 -0.94 6.07
CA MET A 43 9.17 0.36 5.90
C MET A 43 9.56 0.55 4.45
N LYS A 44 9.00 1.57 3.80
CA LYS A 44 9.40 2.04 2.48
C LYS A 44 10.48 3.10 2.67
N GLN A 45 11.68 2.82 2.16
CA GLN A 45 12.84 3.71 2.19
C GLN A 45 12.97 4.37 0.82
N VAL A 46 13.04 5.70 0.82
CA VAL A 46 13.11 6.55 -0.38
C VAL A 46 14.34 7.43 -0.28
N SER A 47 15.36 7.18 -1.11
CA SER A 47 16.54 8.03 -1.22
C SER A 47 16.18 9.32 -1.94
N LEU A 48 16.29 10.45 -1.25
CA LEU A 48 16.03 11.77 -1.84
C LEU A 48 17.07 12.13 -2.91
N GLU A 49 18.31 11.65 -2.76
CA GLU A 49 19.36 11.80 -3.76
C GLU A 49 19.00 11.04 -5.05
N ARG A 50 18.62 9.76 -4.93
CA ARG A 50 18.22 8.96 -6.10
C ARG A 50 16.99 9.56 -6.79
N MET A 51 16.02 10.04 -6.02
CA MET A 51 14.86 10.76 -6.54
C MET A 51 15.27 12.01 -7.32
N ALA A 52 16.13 12.87 -6.74
CA ALA A 52 16.59 14.10 -7.39
C ALA A 52 17.35 13.82 -8.70
N ASN A 53 18.16 12.76 -8.74
CA ASN A 53 18.88 12.37 -9.94
C ASN A 53 17.92 11.86 -11.04
N ILE A 54 16.98 10.98 -10.69
CA ILE A 54 15.99 10.48 -11.65
C ILE A 54 15.12 11.62 -12.20
N VAL A 55 14.62 12.52 -11.34
CA VAL A 55 13.82 13.68 -11.74
C VAL A 55 14.59 14.60 -12.69
N ARG A 56 15.90 14.75 -12.50
CA ARG A 56 16.76 15.55 -13.38
C ARG A 56 16.95 14.92 -14.76
N ASP A 57 17.06 13.60 -14.81
CA ASP A 57 17.41 12.85 -16.02
C ASP A 57 16.18 12.41 -16.83
N LEU A 58 14.96 12.67 -16.34
CA LEU A 58 13.72 12.25 -16.98
C LEU A 58 13.45 13.04 -18.28
N PRO A 59 13.05 12.36 -19.36
CA PRO A 59 12.57 13.04 -20.56
C PRO A 59 11.32 13.86 -20.24
N SER A 60 11.17 15.01 -20.89
CA SER A 60 9.95 15.83 -20.83
C SER A 60 8.77 15.22 -21.59
N ASP A 61 8.65 13.89 -21.63
CA ASP A 61 7.61 13.16 -22.37
C ASP A 61 6.27 13.07 -21.60
N GLY A 62 6.20 13.70 -20.43
CA GLY A 62 5.02 13.77 -19.58
C GLY A 62 4.90 12.64 -18.56
N HIS A 63 5.78 11.63 -18.56
CA HIS A 63 5.77 10.57 -17.56
C HIS A 63 6.60 10.96 -16.34
N ILE A 64 5.95 11.60 -15.38
CA ILE A 64 6.58 11.94 -14.09
C ILE A 64 6.36 10.77 -13.13
N PRO A 65 7.41 10.20 -12.53
CA PRO A 65 7.24 9.21 -11.48
C PRO A 65 6.48 9.78 -10.28
N ASP A 66 5.85 8.89 -9.51
CA ASP A 66 5.17 9.26 -8.28
C ASP A 66 6.04 10.10 -7.35
N ASN A 67 5.47 11.17 -6.78
CA ASN A 67 6.15 12.02 -5.82
C ASN A 67 6.00 11.44 -4.39
N PRO A 68 7.06 10.91 -3.78
CA PRO A 68 7.00 10.30 -2.44
C PRO A 68 6.65 11.30 -1.33
N LEU A 69 6.81 12.61 -1.58
CA LEU A 69 6.42 13.65 -0.62
C LEU A 69 4.91 13.78 -0.51
N VAL A 70 4.18 13.62 -1.63
CA VAL A 70 2.71 13.60 -1.63
C VAL A 70 2.21 12.37 -0.88
N GLU A 71 2.84 11.21 -1.08
CA GLU A 71 2.52 10.00 -0.33
C GLU A 71 2.74 10.17 1.19
N LYS A 72 3.84 10.83 1.59
CA LYS A 72 4.09 11.17 2.99
C LYS A 72 2.97 12.03 3.56
N GLU A 73 2.58 13.10 2.86
CA GLU A 73 1.53 14.02 3.30
C GLU A 73 0.19 13.28 3.45
N MET A 74 -0.21 12.48 2.46
CA MET A 74 -1.42 11.67 2.53
C MET A 74 -1.36 10.67 3.69
N GLY A 75 -0.22 10.00 3.89
CA GLY A 75 -0.02 9.08 5.00
C GLY A 75 -0.17 9.75 6.37
N ASP A 76 0.36 10.96 6.52
CA ASP A 76 0.23 11.73 7.76
C ASP A 76 -1.23 12.16 8.02
N LEU A 77 -1.97 12.56 6.98
CA LEU A 77 -3.39 12.88 7.08
C LEU A 77 -4.22 11.66 7.49
N PHE A 78 -4.01 10.50 6.86
CA PHE A 78 -4.73 9.27 7.21
C PHE A 78 -4.44 8.83 8.65
N ARG A 79 -3.18 8.93 9.08
CA ARG A 79 -2.78 8.63 10.45
C ARG A 79 -3.44 9.60 11.45
N ALA A 80 -3.45 10.89 11.15
CA ALA A 80 -4.09 11.90 12.00
C ALA A 80 -5.61 11.71 12.11
N ALA A 81 -6.25 11.19 11.07
CA ALA A 81 -7.67 10.85 11.06
C ALA A 81 -8.01 9.58 11.87
N GLY A 82 -7.01 8.87 12.41
CA GLY A 82 -7.19 7.61 13.15
C GLY A 82 -7.26 6.36 12.28
N GLY A 83 -7.02 6.50 10.96
CA GLY A 83 -7.00 5.40 10.01
C GLY A 83 -8.36 4.80 9.66
N HIS A 84 -8.35 3.76 8.81
CA HIS A 84 -9.55 3.00 8.43
C HIS A 84 -9.25 1.49 8.33
N PRO A 85 -10.11 0.59 8.83
CA PRO A 85 -9.83 -0.86 8.86
C PRO A 85 -9.57 -1.49 7.48
N ASN A 86 -10.07 -0.89 6.40
CA ASN A 86 -9.88 -1.35 5.03
C ASN A 86 -8.81 -0.58 4.25
N LEU A 87 -8.00 0.25 4.93
CA LEU A 87 -6.86 0.95 4.36
C LEU A 87 -5.59 0.54 5.12
N VAL A 88 -4.49 0.41 4.39
CA VAL A 88 -3.18 0.16 5.00
C VAL A 88 -2.85 1.30 5.97
N GLN A 89 -2.57 0.94 7.22
CA GLN A 89 -2.31 1.92 8.26
C GLN A 89 -0.91 2.51 8.13
N TYR A 90 -0.81 3.83 8.00
CA TYR A 90 0.44 4.57 8.16
C TYR A 90 0.73 4.75 9.66
N LYS A 91 1.84 4.18 10.11
CA LYS A 91 2.23 4.14 11.53
C LYS A 91 3.21 5.26 11.87
N ASP A 92 4.17 5.51 10.98
CA ASP A 92 5.23 6.49 11.20
C ASP A 92 5.79 7.06 9.89
N SER A 93 6.37 8.26 9.96
CA SER A 93 7.07 8.88 8.85
C SER A 93 8.22 9.75 9.39
N PHE A 94 9.43 9.59 8.84
CA PHE A 94 10.60 10.36 9.28
C PHE A 94 11.68 10.47 8.19
N LEU A 95 12.54 11.46 8.32
CA LEU A 95 13.70 11.68 7.46
C LEU A 95 14.97 11.37 8.23
N GLU A 96 15.82 10.50 7.69
CA GLU A 96 17.09 10.11 8.30
C GLU A 96 18.12 9.93 7.17
N GLN A 97 19.29 10.57 7.30
CA GLN A 97 20.39 10.44 6.32
C GLN A 97 19.95 10.63 4.85
N GLN A 98 19.17 11.69 4.56
CA GLN A 98 18.61 11.97 3.23
C GLN A 98 17.72 10.85 2.65
N THR A 99 17.20 9.98 3.52
CA THR A 99 16.26 8.92 3.17
C THR A 99 14.94 9.16 3.90
N LEU A 100 13.87 9.33 3.14
CA LEU A 100 12.52 9.36 3.67
C LEU A 100 12.06 7.93 3.97
N HIS A 101 11.58 7.72 5.19
CA HIS A 101 11.08 6.45 5.68
C HIS A 101 9.58 6.56 5.93
N LEU A 102 8.79 5.72 5.26
CA LEU A 102 7.35 5.57 5.49
C LEU A 102 7.09 4.21 6.12
N VAL A 103 6.55 4.21 7.34
CA VAL A 103 6.28 2.99 8.11
C VAL A 103 4.80 2.67 8.07
N MET A 104 4.49 1.46 7.64
CA MET A 104 3.13 0.98 7.37
C MET A 104 2.88 -0.35 8.07
N GLU A 105 1.60 -0.71 8.17
CA GLU A 105 1.17 -2.05 8.52
C GLU A 105 1.76 -3.11 7.57
N HIS A 106 2.10 -4.27 8.14
CA HIS A 106 2.58 -5.41 7.36
C HIS A 106 1.39 -6.27 6.94
N CYS A 107 1.02 -6.16 5.67
CA CYS A 107 -0.06 -6.95 5.07
C CYS A 107 0.49 -8.05 4.15
N SER A 108 -0.31 -9.09 3.92
CA SER A 108 0.00 -10.09 2.90
C SER A 108 -0.36 -9.56 1.51
N PRO A 109 0.54 -9.64 0.52
CA PRO A 109 0.27 -9.14 -0.81
C PRO A 109 -0.67 -10.08 -1.58
N LEU A 110 -1.44 -9.52 -2.51
CA LEU A 110 -2.26 -10.29 -3.46
C LEU A 110 -1.40 -11.25 -4.30
N VAL A 111 -0.26 -10.75 -4.80
CA VAL A 111 0.76 -11.52 -5.51
C VAL A 111 2.14 -11.02 -5.08
N SER A 112 3.15 -11.91 -5.03
CA SER A 112 4.52 -11.52 -4.67
C SER A 112 5.23 -10.73 -5.77
N LEU A 113 4.90 -11.01 -7.03
CA LEU A 113 5.38 -10.31 -8.20
C LEU A 113 4.36 -10.46 -9.32
N ALA A 114 4.08 -9.37 -10.05
CA ALA A 114 3.19 -9.37 -11.20
C ALA A 114 3.87 -9.97 -12.44
N SER A 115 4.18 -11.27 -12.38
CA SER A 115 4.88 -12.00 -13.44
C SER A 115 4.25 -13.37 -13.68
N THR A 116 4.21 -13.82 -14.93
CA THR A 116 3.71 -15.14 -15.31
C THR A 116 4.56 -16.29 -14.74
N SER A 117 5.77 -16.01 -14.24
CA SER A 117 6.54 -16.99 -13.46
C SER A 117 5.94 -17.27 -12.08
N VAL A 118 5.13 -16.37 -11.54
CA VAL A 118 4.49 -16.50 -10.23
C VAL A 118 3.13 -17.20 -10.35
N LYS A 119 2.95 -18.29 -9.60
CA LYS A 119 1.71 -19.08 -9.60
C LYS A 119 0.48 -18.25 -9.22
N SER A 120 0.56 -17.45 -8.15
CA SER A 120 -0.57 -16.62 -7.71
C SER A 120 -0.95 -15.56 -8.74
N PHE A 121 0.02 -14.97 -9.46
CA PHE A 121 -0.27 -14.04 -10.56
C PHE A 121 -0.91 -14.74 -11.76
N ARG A 122 -0.46 -15.95 -12.12
CA ARG A 122 -1.15 -16.75 -13.16
C ARG A 122 -2.59 -17.07 -12.76
N THR A 123 -2.82 -17.43 -11.49
CA THR A 123 -4.17 -17.67 -10.98
C THR A 123 -5.03 -16.41 -11.04
N LEU A 124 -4.52 -15.25 -10.59
CA LEU A 124 -5.21 -13.96 -10.70
C LEU A 124 -5.55 -13.64 -12.16
N LYS A 125 -4.58 -13.83 -13.08
CA LYS A 125 -4.77 -13.59 -14.51
C LYS A 125 -5.83 -14.48 -15.14
N GLN A 126 -5.94 -15.73 -14.69
CA GLN A 126 -6.87 -16.72 -15.27
C GLN A 126 -8.26 -16.65 -14.64
N ALA A 127 -8.35 -16.43 -13.33
CA ALA A 127 -9.58 -16.54 -12.56
C ALA A 127 -10.21 -15.17 -12.22
N GLY A 128 -9.44 -14.08 -12.32
CA GLY A 128 -9.87 -12.75 -11.92
C GLY A 128 -9.91 -12.56 -10.40
N ILE A 129 -10.12 -11.31 -9.96
CA ILE A 129 -10.10 -10.96 -8.53
C ILE A 129 -11.29 -11.55 -7.76
N THR A 130 -12.46 -11.70 -8.41
CA THR A 130 -13.67 -12.26 -7.79
C THR A 130 -13.42 -13.64 -7.17
N VAL A 131 -12.79 -14.54 -7.93
CA VAL A 131 -12.48 -15.88 -7.45
C VAL A 131 -11.45 -15.85 -6.33
N VAL A 132 -10.49 -14.92 -6.39
CA VAL A 132 -9.48 -14.75 -5.31
C VAL A 132 -10.13 -14.27 -4.01
N ILE A 133 -11.02 -13.28 -4.07
CA ILE A 133 -11.78 -12.78 -2.92
C ILE A 133 -12.61 -13.91 -2.29
N GLN A 134 -13.29 -14.70 -3.11
CA GLN A 134 -14.05 -15.87 -2.64
C GLN A 134 -13.15 -16.92 -1.98
N ALA A 135 -12.00 -17.24 -2.59
CA ALA A 135 -11.04 -18.19 -2.03
C ALA A 135 -10.42 -17.71 -0.70
N TRP A 136 -10.33 -16.40 -0.50
CA TRP A 136 -9.91 -15.81 0.78
C TRP A 136 -11.01 -15.77 1.84
N GLY A 137 -12.24 -16.19 1.51
CA GLY A 137 -13.36 -16.18 2.43
C GLY A 137 -13.86 -14.79 2.78
N VAL A 138 -13.55 -13.78 1.96
CA VAL A 138 -14.00 -12.41 2.16
C VAL A 138 -15.43 -12.28 1.64
N THR A 139 -16.41 -12.18 2.55
CA THR A 139 -17.85 -12.21 2.21
C THR A 139 -18.53 -10.84 2.25
N SER A 140 -17.86 -9.80 2.75
CA SER A 140 -18.46 -8.49 3.04
C SER A 140 -18.24 -7.43 1.95
N VAL A 141 -17.77 -7.82 0.77
CA VAL A 141 -17.50 -6.88 -0.35
C VAL A 141 -18.70 -6.88 -1.27
N SER A 142 -19.28 -5.70 -1.55
CA SER A 142 -20.42 -5.56 -2.45
C SER A 142 -20.03 -5.90 -3.90
N ASP A 143 -21.00 -6.36 -4.70
CA ASP A 143 -20.79 -6.66 -6.12
C ASP A 143 -20.23 -5.45 -6.88
N THR A 144 -20.71 -4.24 -6.58
CA THR A 144 -20.21 -3.00 -7.17
C THR A 144 -18.74 -2.74 -6.80
N ALA A 145 -18.34 -3.03 -5.56
CA ALA A 145 -16.95 -2.90 -5.15
C ALA A 145 -16.05 -3.97 -5.80
N VAL A 146 -16.53 -5.21 -5.94
CA VAL A 146 -15.82 -6.26 -6.69
C VAL A 146 -15.66 -5.88 -8.16
N HIS A 147 -16.69 -5.28 -8.77
CA HIS A 147 -16.64 -4.80 -10.15
C HIS A 147 -15.60 -3.68 -10.32
N LEU A 148 -15.56 -2.70 -9.40
CA LEU A 148 -14.53 -1.66 -9.40
C LEU A 148 -13.12 -2.27 -9.29
N LEU A 149 -12.91 -3.16 -8.31
CA LEU A 149 -11.62 -3.82 -8.09
C LEU A 149 -11.19 -4.64 -9.32
N SER A 150 -12.13 -5.30 -9.99
CA SER A 150 -11.85 -6.06 -11.22
C SER A 150 -11.33 -5.16 -12.32
N GLY A 151 -11.95 -3.99 -12.51
CA GLY A 151 -11.51 -3.01 -13.50
C GLY A 151 -10.19 -2.31 -13.15
N MET A 152 -9.93 -2.04 -11.87
CA MET A 152 -8.67 -1.44 -11.40
C MET A 152 -7.49 -2.41 -11.49
N LEU A 153 -7.73 -3.70 -11.25
CA LEU A 153 -6.70 -4.74 -11.23
C LEU A 153 -6.57 -5.49 -12.57
N GLU A 154 -7.26 -5.03 -13.62
CA GLU A 154 -7.14 -5.57 -14.98
C GLU A 154 -5.68 -5.50 -15.44
N ILE A 155 -5.18 -6.60 -15.98
CA ILE A 155 -3.77 -6.77 -16.34
C ILE A 155 -3.46 -6.07 -17.66
N ASP A 156 -4.40 -6.08 -18.60
CA ASP A 156 -4.27 -5.36 -19.87
C ASP A 156 -4.49 -3.85 -19.64
N PRO A 157 -3.46 -3.00 -19.78
CA PRO A 157 -3.60 -1.58 -19.53
C PRO A 157 -4.60 -0.88 -20.47
N GLN A 158 -4.88 -1.46 -21.65
CA GLN A 158 -5.88 -0.91 -22.58
C GLN A 158 -7.32 -1.20 -22.15
N LYS A 159 -7.50 -2.14 -21.21
CA LYS A 159 -8.80 -2.52 -20.65
C LYS A 159 -8.97 -2.06 -19.20
N ARG A 160 -7.87 -1.74 -18.52
CA ARG A 160 -7.88 -1.23 -17.15
C ARG A 160 -8.63 0.09 -17.08
N LEU A 161 -9.44 0.25 -16.03
CA LEU A 161 -10.15 1.50 -15.79
C LEU A 161 -9.15 2.66 -15.64
N THR A 162 -9.45 3.76 -16.32
CA THR A 162 -8.75 5.02 -16.13
C THR A 162 -9.14 5.65 -14.79
N VAL A 163 -8.34 6.60 -14.31
CA VAL A 163 -8.67 7.34 -13.08
C VAL A 163 -10.04 8.03 -13.20
N ALA A 164 -10.38 8.60 -14.37
CA ALA A 164 -11.68 9.23 -14.60
C ALA A 164 -12.83 8.21 -14.46
N GLN A 165 -12.69 7.03 -15.07
CA GLN A 165 -13.69 5.96 -14.96
C GLN A 165 -13.82 5.42 -13.55
N VAL A 166 -12.72 5.35 -12.79
CA VAL A 166 -12.74 4.96 -11.37
C VAL A 166 -13.56 5.95 -10.55
N LEU A 167 -13.36 7.26 -10.76
CA LEU A 167 -14.08 8.32 -10.05
C LEU A 167 -15.58 8.36 -10.40
N GLU A 168 -15.94 7.99 -11.63
CA GLU A 168 -17.33 7.90 -12.08
C GLU A 168 -18.02 6.60 -11.65
N HIS A 169 -17.27 5.61 -11.17
CA HIS A 169 -17.81 4.30 -10.84
C HIS A 169 -18.78 4.32 -9.66
N ASP A 170 -19.90 3.59 -9.80
CA ASP A 170 -20.97 3.52 -8.79
C ASP A 170 -20.47 3.16 -7.39
N ALA A 171 -19.41 2.35 -7.28
CA ALA A 171 -18.82 1.99 -5.98
C ALA A 171 -18.32 3.19 -5.15
N LEU A 172 -17.99 4.32 -5.80
CA LEU A 172 -17.58 5.56 -5.13
C LEU A 172 -18.71 6.60 -5.04
N ASN A 173 -19.71 6.49 -5.93
CA ASN A 173 -20.80 7.46 -6.06
C ASN A 173 -22.13 6.99 -5.46
N SER A 174 -22.27 5.70 -5.14
CA SER A 174 -23.41 5.19 -4.39
C SER A 174 -23.39 5.82 -3.01
N ASP A 175 -24.47 6.51 -2.64
CA ASP A 175 -24.62 7.10 -1.31
C ASP A 175 -24.20 6.09 -0.25
N CYS A 176 -23.09 6.38 0.43
CA CYS A 176 -22.65 5.66 1.61
C CYS A 176 -23.81 5.72 2.60
N THR A 177 -24.63 4.67 2.63
CA THR A 177 -25.71 4.55 3.58
C THR A 177 -25.03 4.51 4.93
N LYS A 178 -25.06 5.66 5.61
CA LYS A 178 -24.43 6.00 6.88
C LYS A 178 -24.04 4.73 7.65
N ILE A 179 -22.74 4.44 7.72
CA ILE A 179 -22.20 3.59 8.78
C ILE A 179 -22.54 4.32 10.08
N THR A 180 -23.69 4.01 10.63
CA THR A 180 -24.14 4.53 11.92
C THR A 180 -23.15 3.98 12.93
N ARG A 181 -22.26 4.84 13.42
CA ARG A 181 -21.44 4.55 14.60
C ARG A 181 -22.40 4.21 15.72
N SER A 182 -22.59 2.94 16.02
CA SER A 182 -23.13 2.54 17.31
C SER A 182 -22.08 2.96 18.36
N PRO A 183 -22.44 3.77 19.38
CA PRO A 183 -21.55 3.98 20.49
C PRO A 183 -21.42 2.63 21.21
N LYS A 184 -20.22 2.06 21.20
CA LYS A 184 -19.89 1.00 22.15
C LYS A 184 -19.69 1.69 23.50
N PHE A 185 -20.68 1.52 24.38
CA PHE A 185 -20.51 1.68 25.82
C PHE A 185 -19.47 0.68 26.33
#